data_AF-A7SIZ9-F1
#
_entry.id   AF-A7SIZ9-F1
#
_cell.length_a   1.000
_cell.length_b   1.000
_cell.length_c   1.000
_cell.angle_alpha   90.00
_cell.angle_beta   90.00
_cell.angle_gamma   90.00
#
_symmetry.space_group_name_H-M   'P 1'
#
loop_
_entity.id
_entity.type
_entity.pdbx_description
1 polymer ?
#
loop_
_entity_poly.entity_id
_entity_poly.type
_entity_poly.pdbx_seq_one_letter_code
_entity_poly.pdbx_strand_id
1 'polypeptide(L)'
;DVTPPSTTNCPASFTHKTAVALATVTWTEPTFTDNVGVVSVMASKRPGHQMYRDTSLKVQYIAADTSGNTETCTFTITVEGTLDNLEPLHIRH
;
A
#
# COMPACT_ATOMS: atom_id res chain seq x y z
N ASP A 1 12.67 -25.13 -11.69
CA ASP A 1 11.69 -25.15 -10.59
C ASP A 1 10.33 -24.74 -11.15
N VAL A 2 9.22 -25.14 -10.53
CA VAL A 2 7.85 -24.86 -11.01
C VAL A 2 6.94 -24.26 -9.93
N THR A 3 7.47 -24.00 -8.74
CA THR A 3 6.71 -23.44 -7.63
C THR A 3 6.84 -21.93 -7.66
N PRO A 4 5.73 -21.16 -7.67
CA PRO A 4 5.81 -19.71 -7.56
C PRO A 4 6.37 -19.28 -6.20
N PRO A 5 6.99 -18.09 -6.12
CA PRO A 5 7.39 -17.51 -4.85
C PRO A 5 6.23 -17.46 -3.86
N SER A 6 6.52 -17.69 -2.59
CA SER A 6 5.56 -17.51 -1.51
C SER A 6 5.63 -16.09 -0.95
N THR A 7 4.48 -15.43 -0.81
CA THR A 7 4.38 -14.10 -0.18
C THR A 7 4.10 -14.21 1.30
N THR A 8 4.82 -13.45 2.11
CA THR A 8 4.58 -13.22 3.53
C THR A 8 4.39 -11.71 3.79
N ASN A 9 3.59 -11.35 4.80
CA ASN A 9 3.28 -9.95 5.13
C ASN A 9 2.66 -9.13 3.97
N CYS A 10 1.90 -9.77 3.07
CA CYS A 10 1.11 -9.03 2.09
C CYS A 10 0.09 -8.15 2.84
N PRO A 11 0.15 -6.81 2.72
CA PRO A 11 -0.78 -5.95 3.43
C PRO A 11 -2.23 -6.23 3.01
N ALA A 12 -3.16 -6.13 3.95
CA ALA A 12 -4.57 -6.02 3.61
C ALA A 12 -4.88 -4.58 3.16
N SER A 13 -5.94 -4.40 2.37
CA SER A 13 -6.43 -3.06 2.06
C SER A 13 -6.82 -2.31 3.33
N PHE A 14 -6.48 -1.03 3.42
CA PHE A 14 -6.71 -0.24 4.62
C PHE A 14 -7.07 1.22 4.31
N THR A 15 -7.69 1.86 5.29
CA THR A 15 -8.05 3.27 5.24
C THR A 15 -7.16 4.07 6.18
N HIS A 16 -6.54 5.13 5.65
CA HIS A 16 -5.78 6.13 6.40
C HIS A 16 -6.62 7.41 6.54
N LYS A 17 -6.94 7.80 7.76
CA LYS A 17 -7.70 9.02 8.04
C LYS A 17 -6.78 10.21 8.18
N THR A 18 -7.14 11.35 7.58
CA THR A 18 -6.32 12.57 7.60
C THR A 18 -7.16 13.84 7.74
N ALA A 19 -6.65 14.81 8.51
CA ALA A 19 -7.17 16.17 8.56
C ALA A 19 -6.51 17.10 7.52
N VAL A 20 -5.39 16.70 6.91
CA VAL A 20 -4.68 17.50 5.89
C VAL A 20 -5.07 17.06 4.48
N ALA A 21 -4.96 17.98 3.51
CA ALA A 21 -5.26 17.70 2.11
C ALA A 21 -4.29 16.69 1.48
N LEU A 22 -3.04 16.62 1.95
CA LEU A 22 -1.99 15.72 1.47
C LEU A 22 -1.41 14.92 2.64
N ALA A 23 -1.69 13.62 2.69
CA ALA A 23 -1.23 12.72 3.74
C ALA A 23 -0.09 11.83 3.24
N THR A 24 0.85 11.49 4.12
CA THR A 24 1.91 10.51 3.82
C THR A 24 1.45 9.14 4.31
N VAL A 25 1.25 8.20 3.39
CA VAL A 25 0.84 6.84 3.69
C VAL A 25 2.05 5.91 3.74
N THR A 26 2.06 5.01 4.73
CA THR A 26 3.12 4.02 4.93
C THR A 26 2.50 2.65 5.19
N TRP A 27 3.20 1.59 4.82
CA TRP A 27 2.80 0.19 5.00
C TRP A 27 4.04 -0.68 5.13
N THR A 28 3.88 -1.89 5.69
CA THR A 28 4.93 -2.91 5.70
C THR A 28 5.04 -3.53 4.31
N GLU A 29 6.23 -3.51 3.71
CA GLU A 29 6.40 -4.15 2.39
C GLU A 29 6.29 -5.68 2.51
N PRO A 30 5.66 -6.36 1.53
CA PRO A 30 5.61 -7.81 1.50
C PRO A 30 7.02 -8.41 1.31
N THR A 31 7.22 -9.58 1.88
CA THR A 31 8.43 -10.38 1.73
C THR A 31 8.14 -11.61 0.87
N PHE A 32 8.98 -11.86 -0.13
CA PHE A 32 8.83 -12.99 -1.03
C PHE A 32 9.99 -13.97 -0.83
N THR A 33 9.66 -15.26 -0.75
CA THR A 33 10.63 -16.35 -0.57
C THR A 33 10.29 -17.51 -1.46
N ASP A 34 11.30 -18.16 -2.02
CA ASP A 34 11.13 -19.31 -2.90
C ASP A 34 12.24 -20.35 -2.66
N ASN A 35 12.01 -21.63 -2.99
CA ASN A 35 12.98 -22.71 -2.82
C ASN A 35 14.20 -22.57 -3.73
N VAL A 36 14.07 -21.94 -4.90
CA VAL A 36 15.19 -21.62 -5.80
C VAL A 36 15.59 -20.15 -5.78
N GLY A 37 14.96 -19.37 -4.90
CA GLY A 37 15.26 -17.97 -4.67
C GLY A 37 14.52 -17.01 -5.60
N VAL A 38 14.30 -15.80 -5.09
CA VAL A 38 13.63 -14.69 -5.80
C VAL A 38 14.67 -13.82 -6.47
N VAL A 39 14.52 -13.56 -7.77
CA VAL A 39 15.47 -12.76 -8.56
C VAL A 39 15.04 -11.31 -8.72
N SER A 40 13.74 -11.03 -8.66
CA SER A 40 13.25 -9.67 -8.77
C SER A 40 11.96 -9.48 -7.98
N VAL A 41 11.81 -8.28 -7.42
CA VAL A 41 10.57 -7.80 -6.82
C VAL A 41 10.31 -6.40 -7.37
N MET A 42 9.21 -6.25 -8.10
CA MET A 42 8.75 -4.97 -8.64
C MET A 42 7.60 -4.44 -7.79
N ALA A 43 7.63 -3.14 -7.47
CA ALA A 43 6.60 -2.48 -6.69
C ALA A 43 6.03 -1.29 -7.46
N SER A 44 4.71 -1.15 -7.53
CA SER A 44 4.07 0.00 -8.20
C SER A 44 4.27 1.30 -7.42
N LYS A 45 4.36 1.22 -6.08
CA LYS A 45 4.62 2.31 -5.14
C LYS A 45 5.39 1.79 -3.93
N ARG A 46 6.01 2.69 -3.18
CA ARG A 46 6.78 2.39 -1.96
C ARG A 46 6.21 3.13 -0.74
N PRO A 47 6.44 2.61 0.48
CA PRO A 47 6.04 3.29 1.71
C PRO A 47 6.57 4.73 1.79
N GLY A 48 5.80 5.63 2.40
CA GLY A 48 6.11 7.06 2.43
C GLY A 48 5.56 7.83 1.22
N HIS A 49 4.66 7.22 0.45
CA HIS A 49 4.01 7.89 -0.67
C HIS A 49 3.01 8.95 -0.18
N GLN A 50 2.96 10.10 -0.86
CA GLN A 50 1.99 11.14 -0.56
C GLN A 50 0.72 10.95 -1.38
N MET A 51 -0.43 11.04 -0.72
CA MET A 51 -1.75 10.88 -1.32
C MET A 51 -2.66 12.04 -0.90
N TYR A 52 -3.50 12.48 -1.84
CA TYR A 52 -4.52 13.46 -1.52
C TYR A 52 -5.64 12.84 -0.68
N ARG A 53 -6.25 13.65 0.18
CA ARG A 53 -7.47 13.31 0.90
C ARG A 53 -8.56 12.87 -0.09
N ASP A 54 -9.37 11.90 0.33
CA ASP A 54 -10.52 11.36 -0.41
C ASP A 54 -10.11 10.69 -1.73
N THR A 55 -8.91 10.09 -1.76
CA THR A 55 -8.40 9.31 -2.89
C THR A 55 -8.04 7.88 -2.49
N SER A 56 -7.97 6.99 -3.47
CA SER A 56 -7.51 5.62 -3.28
C SER A 56 -6.35 5.28 -4.22
N LEU A 57 -5.48 4.38 -3.77
CA LEU A 57 -4.30 3.93 -4.48
C LEU A 57 -4.19 2.42 -4.38
N LYS A 58 -4.19 1.75 -5.53
CA LYS A 58 -3.90 0.32 -5.64
C LYS A 58 -2.38 0.13 -5.71
N VAL A 59 -1.83 -0.55 -4.71
CA VAL A 59 -0.41 -0.93 -4.67
C VAL A 59 -0.28 -2.39 -5.09
N GLN A 60 0.67 -2.67 -5.97
CA GLN A 60 0.95 -4.00 -6.51
C GLN A 60 2.44 -4.30 -6.37
N TYR A 61 2.74 -5.47 -5.81
CA TYR A 61 4.06 -6.06 -5.77
C TYR A 61 4.04 -7.35 -6.60
N ILE A 62 5.04 -7.52 -7.47
CA ILE A 62 5.21 -8.70 -8.32
C ILE A 62 6.61 -9.24 -8.06
N ALA A 63 6.71 -10.48 -7.59
CA ALA A 63 7.97 -11.20 -7.46
C ALA A 63 8.13 -12.21 -8.59
N ALA A 64 9.37 -12.42 -9.03
CA ALA A 64 9.74 -13.48 -9.96
C ALA A 64 10.93 -14.28 -9.41
N ASP A 65 10.91 -15.60 -9.60
CA ASP A 65 12.01 -16.51 -9.26
C ASP A 65 12.98 -16.73 -10.43
N THR A 66 14.02 -17.54 -10.19
CA THR A 66 15.05 -17.90 -11.18
C THR A 66 14.51 -18.72 -12.36
N SER A 67 13.39 -19.40 -12.20
CA SER A 67 12.74 -20.22 -13.24
C SER A 67 11.65 -19.45 -14.01
N GLY A 68 11.37 -18.21 -13.61
CA GLY A 68 10.39 -17.33 -14.23
C GLY A 68 8.97 -17.46 -13.68
N ASN A 69 8.74 -18.21 -12.59
CA ASN A 69 7.41 -18.20 -11.95
C ASN A 69 7.22 -16.88 -11.21
N THR A 70 5.96 -16.42 -11.12
CA THR A 70 5.64 -15.13 -10.53
C THR A 70 4.57 -15.23 -9.47
N GLU A 71 4.67 -14.36 -8.47
CA GLU A 71 3.68 -14.21 -7.41
C GLU A 71 3.33 -12.73 -7.23
N THR A 72 2.06 -12.43 -6.96
CA THR A 72 1.55 -11.06 -6.90
C THR A 72 0.83 -10.77 -5.58
N CYS A 73 1.29 -9.74 -4.87
CA CYS A 73 0.60 -9.15 -3.73
C CYS A 73 -0.04 -7.83 -4.12
N THR A 74 -1.32 -7.63 -3.79
CA THR A 74 -2.06 -6.41 -4.14
C THR A 74 -2.94 -5.97 -2.98
N PHE A 75 -2.93 -4.68 -2.71
CA PHE A 75 -3.79 -4.06 -1.71
C PHE A 75 -4.14 -2.63 -2.10
N THR A 76 -5.21 -2.10 -1.51
CA THR A 76 -5.68 -0.74 -1.75
C THR A 76 -5.53 0.10 -0.50
N ILE A 77 -4.94 1.28 -0.65
CA ILE A 77 -4.87 2.31 0.38
C ILE A 77 -5.93 3.36 0.04
N THR A 78 -6.84 3.62 0.97
CA THR A 78 -7.81 4.71 0.84
C THR A 78 -7.45 5.80 1.85
N VAL A 79 -7.35 7.05 1.40
CA VAL A 79 -7.18 8.19 2.30
C VAL A 79 -8.53 8.88 2.46
N GLU A 80 -9.05 8.93 3.69
CA GLU A 80 -10.33 9.55 4.00
C GLU A 80 -10.13 10.82 4.83
N GLY A 81 -10.86 11.88 4.50
CA GLY A 81 -10.92 13.07 5.33
C GLY A 81 -11.57 12.82 6.68
N THR A 82 -10.97 13.30 7.77
CA THR A 82 -11.72 13.50 9.02
C THR A 82 -12.49 14.82 8.93
N LEU A 83 -13.71 14.84 9.46
CA LEU A 83 -14.57 16.04 9.45
C LEU A 83 -14.11 17.11 10.47
N ASP A 84 -13.00 16.89 11.17
CA ASP A 84 -12.51 17.78 12.23
C ASP A 84 -12.04 19.16 11.70
N ASN A 85 -11.96 19.33 10.38
CA ASN A 85 -11.69 20.62 9.73
C ASN A 85 -12.96 21.41 9.40
N LEU A 86 -14.14 20.94 9.82
CA LEU A 86 -15.24 21.85 10.11
C LEU A 86 -15.01 22.35 11.53
N GLU A 87 -14.16 23.37 11.69
CA GLU A 87 -14.33 24.22 12.86
C GLU A 87 -15.82 24.58 12.91
N PRO A 88 -16.56 24.29 14.00
CA PRO A 88 -17.87 24.88 14.14
C PRO A 88 -17.63 26.38 14.10
N LEU A 89 -18.13 27.03 13.03
CA LEU A 89 -18.21 28.48 12.89
C LEU A 89 -18.44 29.04 14.29
N HIS A 90 -17.43 29.70 14.85
CA HIS A 90 -17.53 30.33 16.15
C HIS A 90 -18.60 31.41 15.98
N ILE A 91 -19.86 31.07 16.30
CA ILE A 91 -20.96 32.03 16.33
C ILE A 91 -20.60 32.97 17.46
N ARG A 92 -19.90 34.06 17.13
CA ARG A 92 -19.75 35.19 18.05
C ARG A 92 -21.16 35.74 18.24
N HIS A 93 -21.69 35.51 19.44
CA HIS A 93 -22.83 36.23 19.99
C HIS A 93 -22.65 37.75 19.84
#